data_AF-A0A0D2ALT8-F1
#
_entry.id   AF-A0A0D2ALT8-F1
#
_cell.length_a   1.000
_cell.length_b   1.000
_cell.length_c   1.000
_cell.angle_alpha   90.00
_cell.angle_beta   90.00
_cell.angle_gamma   90.00
#
_symmetry.space_group_name_H-M   'P 1'
#
loop_
_entity.id
_entity.type
_entity.pdbx_description
1 polymer ?
#
loop_
_entity_poly.entity_id
_entity_poly.type
_entity_poly.pdbx_seq_one_letter_code
_entity_poly.pdbx_strand_id
1 'polypeptide(L)'
;MGAKGRMYGSDHAKLNITLPPQTMWMNMGYWKNTEDFPSACRALLEEVLKTAQLMNNDSVSNSQSTFSVVDLGFGCGDQTLYFEDVLRMQKDNGDSAQFSRRLNAYVGITLDAQQFRIAQSRLRSDSYVKIHCGDASKVDAWSEELREDLRSACQTNRKEGHENWLLALDTLYHFKPAKWPVIEYAKRDLDASFMAYDLCIADNLSLWHRLIIRFMAFLGHSPFINWVTVEEYRERLVEIGYAREKIEIRDISEHVFRPLARFMRRRESALEFYGISIGRFRHGIAMFDWWGRSQFVKGCIIVARK
;
A
#
# COMPACT_ATOMS: atom_id res chain seq x y z
N MET A 1 -49.17 9.98 2.58
CA MET A 1 -49.62 9.18 1.42
C MET A 1 -48.56 8.12 1.14
N GLY A 2 -48.97 6.85 1.16
CA GLY A 2 -48.08 5.69 1.28
C GLY A 2 -47.20 5.45 0.05
N ALA A 3 -45.93 5.13 0.31
CA ALA A 3 -45.00 4.58 -0.66
C ALA A 3 -45.48 3.17 -1.05
N LYS A 4 -46.37 3.09 -2.04
CA LYS A 4 -46.64 1.84 -2.76
C LYS A 4 -45.30 1.31 -3.27
N GLY A 5 -44.94 0.12 -2.81
CA GLY A 5 -43.68 -0.55 -3.13
C GLY A 5 -43.42 -0.57 -4.64
N ARG A 6 -42.26 -0.04 -5.03
CA ARG A 6 -41.70 -0.33 -6.36
C ARG A 6 -41.30 -1.80 -6.36
N MET A 7 -42.24 -2.67 -6.72
CA MET A 7 -42.01 -4.11 -6.83
C MET A 7 -40.94 -4.46 -7.88
N TYR A 8 -40.59 -3.53 -8.77
CA TYR A 8 -39.55 -3.67 -9.79
C TYR A 8 -38.58 -2.47 -9.75
N GLY A 9 -37.74 -2.40 -8.72
CA GLY A 9 -36.57 -1.52 -8.71
C GLY A 9 -35.45 -2.06 -9.60
N SER A 10 -34.35 -1.30 -9.72
CA SER A 10 -33.14 -1.71 -10.46
C SER A 10 -32.29 -2.75 -9.71
N ASP A 11 -32.84 -3.49 -8.74
CA ASP A 11 -32.10 -4.43 -7.90
C ASP A 11 -31.42 -5.56 -8.70
N HIS A 12 -31.97 -5.91 -9.87
CA HIS A 12 -31.37 -6.87 -10.80
C HIS A 12 -30.03 -6.39 -11.39
N ALA A 13 -29.66 -5.10 -11.25
CA ALA A 13 -28.31 -4.62 -11.56
C ALA A 13 -27.25 -5.38 -10.76
N LYS A 14 -27.57 -5.82 -9.53
CA LYS A 14 -26.67 -6.63 -8.70
C LYS A 14 -26.36 -8.00 -9.32
N LEU A 15 -27.31 -8.58 -10.07
CA LEU A 15 -27.11 -9.85 -10.79
C LEU A 15 -26.23 -9.70 -12.03
N ASN A 16 -25.99 -8.47 -12.49
CA ASN A 16 -25.18 -8.17 -13.68
C ASN A 16 -23.77 -7.65 -13.31
N ILE A 17 -23.41 -7.68 -12.02
CA ILE A 17 -22.04 -7.41 -11.58
C ILE A 17 -21.16 -8.59 -12.02
N THR A 18 -20.11 -8.30 -12.79
CA THR A 18 -19.13 -9.31 -13.21
C THR A 18 -18.41 -9.88 -12.00
N LEU A 19 -18.41 -11.21 -11.86
CA LEU A 19 -17.72 -11.95 -10.81
C LEU A 19 -16.78 -13.01 -11.42
N PRO A 20 -15.56 -13.19 -10.86
CA PRO A 20 -14.96 -12.33 -9.85
C PRO A 20 -14.63 -10.94 -10.42
N PRO A 21 -14.56 -9.88 -9.58
CA PRO A 21 -14.08 -8.58 -10.03
C PRO A 21 -12.68 -8.69 -10.65
N GLN A 22 -12.43 -8.01 -11.76
CA GLN A 22 -11.12 -8.05 -12.44
C GLN A 22 -9.99 -7.49 -11.56
N THR A 23 -10.31 -6.52 -10.71
CA THR A 23 -9.39 -5.88 -9.78
C THR A 23 -10.08 -5.57 -8.47
N MET A 24 -9.31 -5.62 -7.40
CA MET A 24 -9.74 -5.37 -6.02
C MET A 24 -8.76 -4.42 -5.32
N TRP A 25 -8.07 -3.56 -6.10
CA TRP A 25 -7.20 -2.52 -5.57
C TRP A 25 -7.92 -1.69 -4.50
N MET A 26 -7.26 -1.50 -3.37
CA MET A 26 -7.77 -0.67 -2.28
C MET A 26 -6.61 0.01 -1.56
N ASN A 27 -6.01 0.99 -2.23
CA ASN A 27 -5.19 2.01 -1.59
C ASN A 27 -5.77 3.40 -1.96
N MET A 28 -5.19 4.49 -1.44
CA MET A 28 -5.73 5.83 -1.69
C MET A 28 -5.54 6.34 -3.14
N GLY A 29 -4.62 5.76 -3.89
CA GLY A 29 -4.31 6.10 -5.28
C GLY A 29 -3.54 7.41 -5.47
N TYR A 30 -2.77 7.48 -6.56
CA TYR A 30 -2.09 8.69 -7.04
C TYR A 30 -2.76 9.17 -8.33
N TRP A 31 -3.45 10.29 -8.25
CA TRP A 31 -4.46 10.71 -9.23
C TRP A 31 -3.98 11.78 -10.21
N LYS A 32 -2.68 12.07 -10.26
CA LYS A 32 -2.14 13.18 -11.05
C LYS A 32 -2.53 13.11 -12.53
N ASN A 33 -2.50 11.91 -13.12
CA ASN A 33 -2.68 11.68 -14.56
C ASN A 33 -3.78 10.66 -14.88
N THR A 34 -4.71 10.39 -13.96
CA THR A 34 -5.79 9.41 -14.18
C THR A 34 -7.04 9.74 -13.38
N GLU A 35 -8.19 9.30 -13.89
CA GLU A 35 -9.47 9.33 -13.19
C GLU A 35 -10.01 7.92 -12.87
N ASP A 36 -9.29 6.88 -13.30
CA ASP A 36 -9.62 5.48 -13.06
C ASP A 36 -8.97 5.00 -11.75
N PHE A 37 -9.75 4.35 -10.89
CA PHE A 37 -9.31 4.00 -9.54
C PHE A 37 -8.22 2.91 -9.51
N PRO A 38 -8.38 1.76 -10.20
CA PRO A 38 -7.29 0.79 -10.35
C PRO A 38 -6.00 1.40 -10.90
N SER A 39 -6.12 2.28 -11.91
CA SER A 39 -4.98 3.01 -12.47
C SER A 39 -4.33 3.94 -11.44
N ALA A 40 -5.10 4.66 -10.64
CA ALA A 40 -4.59 5.51 -9.57
C ALA A 40 -3.88 4.67 -8.48
N CYS A 41 -4.44 3.53 -8.11
CA CYS A 41 -3.88 2.63 -7.12
C CYS A 41 -2.53 2.05 -7.57
N ARG A 42 -2.45 1.61 -8.83
CA ARG A 42 -1.20 1.19 -9.46
C ARG A 42 -0.20 2.34 -9.55
N ALA A 43 -0.63 3.53 -9.95
CA ALA A 43 0.24 4.70 -10.05
C ALA A 43 0.85 5.07 -8.69
N LEU A 44 0.13 4.87 -7.58
CA LEU A 44 0.69 5.09 -6.24
C LEU A 44 1.83 4.12 -5.94
N LEU A 45 1.66 2.83 -6.22
CA LEU A 45 2.73 1.83 -6.10
C LEU A 45 3.95 2.22 -6.96
N GLU A 46 3.72 2.59 -8.22
CA GLU A 46 4.78 3.00 -9.14
C GLU A 46 5.51 4.27 -8.67
N GLU A 47 4.82 5.25 -8.09
CA GLU A 47 5.48 6.44 -7.51
C GLU A 47 6.33 6.09 -6.28
N VAL A 48 5.92 5.13 -5.45
CA VAL A 48 6.73 4.62 -4.33
C VAL A 48 7.99 3.94 -4.89
N LEU A 49 7.85 3.06 -5.88
CA LEU A 49 8.97 2.36 -6.53
C LEU A 49 9.94 3.31 -7.25
N LYS A 50 9.43 4.36 -7.90
CA LYS A 50 10.26 5.43 -8.52
C LYS A 50 11.04 6.21 -7.47
N THR A 51 10.41 6.56 -6.35
CA THR A 51 11.08 7.27 -5.24
C THR A 51 12.17 6.39 -4.60
N ALA A 52 11.94 5.07 -4.57
CA ALA A 52 12.93 4.06 -4.19
C ALA A 52 14.04 3.85 -5.24
N GLN A 53 13.94 4.48 -6.41
CA GLN A 53 14.87 4.34 -7.54
C GLN A 53 14.95 2.90 -8.09
N LEU A 54 13.84 2.15 -7.98
CA LEU A 54 13.72 0.78 -8.51
C LEU A 54 13.17 0.76 -9.94
N MET A 55 12.49 1.83 -10.37
CA MET A 55 12.01 2.00 -11.73
C MET A 55 12.93 2.94 -12.53
N ASN A 56 13.07 2.66 -13.83
CA ASN A 56 13.87 3.49 -14.72
C ASN A 56 13.20 4.85 -14.94
N ASN A 57 13.94 5.92 -14.68
CA ASN A 57 13.55 7.26 -15.07
C ASN A 57 14.23 7.70 -16.38
N ASP A 58 15.49 7.32 -16.65
CA ASP A 58 16.21 7.59 -17.92
C ASP A 58 17.60 6.90 -18.02
N SER A 59 17.92 5.91 -17.16
CA SER A 59 19.28 5.33 -17.03
C SER A 59 19.39 3.87 -17.48
N VAL A 60 20.55 3.51 -18.02
CA VAL A 60 20.91 2.16 -18.48
C VAL A 60 20.69 1.13 -17.36
N SER A 61 19.89 0.10 -17.64
CA SER A 61 19.67 -1.03 -16.74
C SER A 61 21.01 -1.68 -16.34
N ASN A 62 21.31 -1.73 -15.04
CA ASN A 62 22.43 -2.52 -14.55
C ASN A 62 21.94 -3.96 -14.32
N SER A 63 22.01 -4.76 -15.38
CA SER A 63 21.53 -6.16 -15.45
C SER A 63 22.09 -7.10 -14.37
N GLN A 64 23.16 -6.68 -13.67
CA GLN A 64 23.80 -7.48 -12.62
C GLN A 64 23.18 -7.25 -11.23
N SER A 65 22.45 -6.15 -11.01
CA SER A 65 21.87 -5.82 -9.72
C SER A 65 20.44 -6.35 -9.57
N THR A 66 20.10 -6.80 -8.36
CA THR A 66 18.80 -7.43 -8.08
C THR A 66 18.18 -6.89 -6.79
N PHE A 67 16.89 -7.08 -6.62
CA PHE A 67 16.21 -6.74 -5.38
C PHE A 67 15.08 -7.70 -5.04
N SER A 68 14.77 -7.83 -3.76
CA SER A 68 13.62 -8.60 -3.26
C SER A 68 12.66 -7.68 -2.50
N VAL A 69 11.36 -7.98 -2.56
CA VAL A 69 10.31 -7.20 -1.88
C VAL A 69 9.65 -8.04 -0.80
N VAL A 70 9.58 -7.49 0.42
CA VAL A 70 8.74 -7.97 1.51
C VAL A 70 7.58 -7.00 1.66
N ASP A 71 6.38 -7.45 1.32
CA ASP A 71 5.19 -6.61 1.24
C ASP A 71 4.27 -6.81 2.43
N LEU A 72 4.07 -5.74 3.20
CA LEU A 72 3.23 -5.71 4.36
C LEU A 72 1.83 -5.24 3.96
N GLY A 73 0.85 -6.13 4.01
CA GLY A 73 -0.55 -5.83 3.75
C GLY A 73 -0.92 -5.79 2.28
N PHE A 74 -0.73 -6.90 1.55
CA PHE A 74 -1.00 -6.96 0.11
C PHE A 74 -2.48 -6.93 -0.31
N GLY A 75 -3.39 -6.86 0.65
CA GLY A 75 -4.83 -6.82 0.40
C GLY A 75 -5.31 -8.02 -0.42
N CYS A 76 -6.16 -7.77 -1.41
CA CYS A 76 -6.70 -8.79 -2.32
C CYS A 76 -5.71 -9.23 -3.42
N GLY A 77 -4.45 -8.80 -3.37
CA GLY A 77 -3.38 -9.31 -4.22
C GLY A 77 -3.12 -8.54 -5.51
N ASP A 78 -3.75 -7.39 -5.75
CA ASP A 78 -3.48 -6.62 -6.98
C ASP A 78 -2.02 -6.12 -7.06
N GLN A 79 -1.41 -5.73 -5.94
CA GLN A 79 0.04 -5.45 -5.88
C GLN A 79 0.90 -6.71 -6.03
N THR A 80 0.44 -7.85 -5.50
CA THR A 80 1.11 -9.14 -5.70
C THR A 80 1.13 -9.53 -7.18
N LEU A 81 0.00 -9.39 -7.88
CA LEU A 81 -0.11 -9.68 -9.31
C LEU A 81 0.78 -8.76 -10.15
N TYR A 82 0.91 -7.49 -9.75
CA TYR A 82 1.85 -6.56 -10.39
C TYR A 82 3.29 -7.11 -10.34
N PHE A 83 3.77 -7.55 -9.19
CA PHE A 83 5.11 -8.11 -9.05
C PHE A 83 5.27 -9.50 -9.70
N GLU A 84 4.23 -10.34 -9.67
CA GLU A 84 4.21 -11.61 -10.41
C GLU A 84 4.40 -11.39 -11.92
N ASP A 85 3.69 -10.40 -12.48
CA ASP A 85 3.83 -10.04 -13.89
C ASP A 85 5.23 -9.55 -14.23
N VAL A 86 5.85 -8.75 -13.34
CA VAL A 86 7.25 -8.32 -13.50
C VAL A 86 8.19 -9.52 -13.53
N LEU A 87 8.11 -10.43 -12.55
CA LEU A 87 8.95 -11.63 -12.49
C LEU A 87 8.81 -12.51 -13.74
N ARG A 88 7.58 -12.67 -14.22
CA ARG A 88 7.28 -13.44 -15.43
C ARG A 88 7.88 -12.79 -16.68
N MET A 89 7.65 -11.49 -16.88
CA MET A 89 8.22 -10.75 -18.01
C MET A 89 9.75 -10.82 -18.01
N GLN A 90 10.37 -10.75 -16.84
CA GLN A 90 11.82 -10.86 -16.69
C GLN A 90 12.39 -12.23 -17.04
N LYS A 91 11.57 -13.28 -16.94
CA LYS A 91 11.93 -14.64 -17.31
C LYS A 91 11.74 -14.89 -18.81
N ASP A 92 10.63 -14.42 -19.35
CA ASP A 92 10.25 -14.68 -20.76
C ASP A 92 11.08 -13.83 -21.74
N ASN A 93 11.30 -12.55 -21.43
CA ASN A 93 11.87 -11.57 -22.38
C ASN A 93 13.26 -11.05 -21.98
N GLY A 94 13.85 -11.53 -20.88
CA GLY A 94 15.06 -10.95 -20.30
C GLY A 94 14.78 -9.68 -19.50
N ASP A 95 15.75 -8.77 -19.37
CA ASP A 95 15.60 -7.59 -18.50
C ASP A 95 14.41 -6.70 -18.90
N SER A 96 13.52 -6.45 -17.94
CA SER A 96 12.41 -5.52 -18.09
C SER A 96 12.95 -4.09 -18.18
N ALA A 97 12.69 -3.40 -19.28
CA ALA A 97 13.03 -1.99 -19.47
C ALA A 97 12.38 -1.06 -18.42
N GLN A 98 11.41 -1.56 -17.64
CA GLN A 98 10.71 -0.76 -16.63
C GLN A 98 11.50 -0.60 -15.32
N PHE A 99 12.33 -1.58 -14.94
CA PHE A 99 13.06 -1.57 -13.67
C PHE A 99 14.55 -1.31 -13.86
N SER A 100 15.16 -0.57 -12.93
CA SER A 100 16.59 -0.28 -12.92
C SER A 100 17.44 -1.46 -12.44
N ARG A 101 16.80 -2.40 -11.74
CA ARG A 101 17.37 -3.61 -11.16
C ARG A 101 16.41 -4.78 -11.40
N ARG A 102 16.89 -6.03 -11.37
CA ARG A 102 15.99 -7.19 -11.55
C ARG A 102 15.27 -7.56 -10.25
N LEU A 103 13.96 -7.79 -10.31
CA LEU A 103 13.23 -8.37 -9.18
C LEU A 103 13.62 -9.85 -9.06
N ASN A 104 14.05 -10.24 -7.86
CA ASN A 104 14.50 -11.60 -7.55
C ASN A 104 13.42 -12.41 -6.83
N ALA A 105 12.74 -11.81 -5.84
CA ALA A 105 11.70 -12.48 -5.07
C ALA A 105 10.69 -11.49 -4.50
N TYR A 106 9.49 -11.98 -4.22
CA TYR A 106 8.42 -11.27 -3.53
C TYR A 106 7.82 -12.15 -2.43
N VAL A 107 7.72 -11.61 -1.23
CA VAL A 107 7.03 -12.24 -0.09
C VAL A 107 5.99 -11.27 0.46
N GLY A 108 4.71 -11.60 0.34
CA GLY A 108 3.61 -10.79 0.84
C GLY A 108 3.00 -11.35 2.11
N ILE A 109 2.59 -10.47 3.03
CA ILE A 109 1.83 -10.84 4.24
C ILE A 109 0.51 -10.07 4.26
N THR A 110 -0.61 -10.73 4.54
CA THR A 110 -1.89 -10.05 4.82
C THR A 110 -2.56 -10.65 6.05
N LEU A 111 -3.19 -9.80 6.86
CA LEU A 111 -3.89 -10.24 8.08
C LEU A 111 -5.23 -10.91 7.77
N ASP A 112 -5.92 -10.45 6.72
CA ASP A 112 -7.29 -10.89 6.45
C ASP A 112 -7.32 -12.19 5.63
N ALA A 113 -7.87 -13.24 6.22
CA ALA A 113 -7.94 -14.57 5.60
C ALA A 113 -8.83 -14.63 4.35
N GLN A 114 -9.78 -13.72 4.17
CA GLN A 114 -10.57 -13.64 2.94
C GLN A 114 -9.77 -12.97 1.83
N GLN A 115 -9.08 -11.87 2.12
CA GLN A 115 -8.16 -11.22 1.19
C GLN A 115 -7.05 -12.18 0.74
N PHE A 116 -6.47 -12.93 1.67
CA PHE A 116 -5.49 -13.98 1.37
C PHE A 116 -6.04 -15.01 0.38
N ARG A 117 -7.23 -15.57 0.64
CA ARG A 117 -7.85 -16.57 -0.25
C ARG A 117 -8.15 -16.02 -1.64
N ILE A 118 -8.62 -14.76 -1.72
CA ILE A 118 -8.84 -14.08 -2.99
C ILE A 118 -7.52 -13.94 -3.75
N ALA A 119 -6.47 -13.41 -3.11
CA ALA A 119 -5.15 -13.27 -3.72
C ALA A 119 -4.62 -14.62 -4.21
N GLN A 120 -4.67 -15.66 -3.36
CA GLN A 120 -4.20 -17.01 -3.69
C GLN A 120 -4.92 -17.60 -4.91
N SER A 121 -6.24 -17.41 -5.02
CA SER A 121 -7.04 -17.88 -6.16
C SER A 121 -6.71 -17.18 -7.49
N ARG A 122 -6.09 -15.99 -7.42
CA ARG A 122 -5.72 -15.17 -8.60
C ARG A 122 -4.30 -15.46 -9.08
N LEU A 123 -3.44 -15.99 -8.21
CA LEU A 123 -2.06 -16.35 -8.54
C LEU A 123 -2.01 -17.57 -9.47
N ARG A 124 -0.96 -17.64 -10.30
CA ARG A 124 -0.69 -18.82 -11.13
C ARG A 124 0.01 -19.91 -10.31
N SER A 125 -0.24 -21.18 -10.64
CA SER A 125 0.32 -22.32 -9.89
C SER A 125 1.85 -22.37 -9.82
N ASP A 126 2.54 -21.79 -10.81
CA ASP A 126 4.01 -21.77 -10.91
C ASP A 126 4.63 -20.45 -10.38
N SER A 127 3.91 -19.73 -9.51
CA SER A 127 4.32 -18.38 -9.12
C SER A 127 5.58 -18.37 -8.24
N TYR A 128 6.51 -17.48 -8.60
CA TYR A 128 7.71 -17.15 -7.82
C TYR A 128 7.40 -16.25 -6.62
N VAL A 129 6.14 -15.85 -6.46
CA VAL A 129 5.69 -15.05 -5.32
C VAL A 129 5.28 -15.97 -4.17
N LYS A 130 5.66 -15.60 -2.96
CA LYS A 130 5.19 -16.25 -1.73
C LYS A 130 4.22 -15.31 -1.05
N ILE A 131 3.09 -15.83 -0.58
CA ILE A 131 2.12 -15.07 0.20
C ILE A 131 1.75 -15.81 1.47
N HIS A 132 1.54 -15.06 2.54
CA HIS A 132 1.25 -15.59 3.87
C HIS A 132 0.04 -14.88 4.48
N CYS A 133 -0.78 -15.65 5.19
CA CYS A 133 -1.87 -15.12 6.01
C CYS A 133 -1.37 -14.97 7.44
N GLY A 134 -1.19 -13.73 7.91
CA GLY A 134 -0.66 -13.45 9.24
C GLY A 134 -0.60 -11.97 9.57
N ASP A 135 -0.38 -11.66 10.85
CA ASP A 135 -0.23 -10.29 11.30
C ASP A 135 1.19 -9.79 11.00
N ALA A 136 1.32 -8.96 9.96
CA ALA A 136 2.57 -8.32 9.57
C ALA A 136 3.17 -7.43 10.68
N SER A 137 2.39 -6.98 11.66
CA SER A 137 2.87 -6.19 12.80
C SER A 137 3.44 -7.04 13.96
N LYS A 138 3.33 -8.38 13.88
CA LYS A 138 3.68 -9.32 14.95
C LYS A 138 4.79 -10.27 14.52
N VAL A 139 6.00 -9.74 14.36
CA VAL A 139 7.20 -10.48 13.93
C VAL A 139 7.45 -11.77 14.76
N ASP A 140 7.27 -11.70 16.08
CA ASP A 140 7.46 -12.85 16.97
C ASP A 140 6.43 -13.98 16.74
N ALA A 141 5.25 -13.64 16.20
CA ALA A 141 4.17 -14.58 15.93
C ALA A 141 4.19 -15.15 14.50
N TRP A 142 5.17 -14.76 13.67
CA TRP A 142 5.31 -15.32 12.33
C TRP A 142 5.58 -16.83 12.36
N SER A 143 5.06 -17.56 11.38
CA SER A 143 5.31 -19.00 11.24
C SER A 143 6.77 -19.25 10.82
N GLU A 144 7.27 -20.46 11.08
CA GLU A 144 8.58 -20.87 10.57
C GLU A 144 8.63 -20.85 9.05
N GLU A 145 7.54 -21.24 8.37
CA GLU A 145 7.45 -21.16 6.90
C GLU A 145 7.62 -19.73 6.38
N LEU A 146 6.95 -18.75 6.99
CA LEU A 146 7.12 -17.34 6.63
C LEU A 146 8.57 -16.88 6.89
N ARG A 147 9.18 -17.28 8.01
CA ARG A 147 10.57 -16.94 8.31
C ARG A 147 11.54 -17.56 7.31
N GLU A 148 11.33 -18.80 6.89
CA GLU A 148 12.13 -19.48 5.88
C GLU A 148 12.01 -18.81 4.51
N ASP A 149 10.79 -18.50 4.07
CA ASP A 149 10.55 -17.77 2.82
C ASP A 149 11.21 -16.39 2.84
N LEU A 150 11.13 -15.65 3.96
CA LEU A 150 11.81 -14.37 4.12
C LEU A 150 13.34 -14.51 4.05
N ARG A 151 13.94 -15.51 4.72
CA ARG A 151 15.38 -15.77 4.66
C ARG A 151 15.84 -16.22 3.27
N SER A 152 14.99 -16.94 2.55
CA SER A 152 15.27 -17.40 1.17
C SER A 152 15.19 -16.24 0.18
N ALA A 153 14.17 -15.39 0.31
CA ALA A 153 13.97 -14.23 -0.55
C ALA A 153 14.98 -13.12 -0.28
N CYS A 154 15.21 -12.79 0.99
CA CYS A 154 16.15 -11.77 1.41
C CYS A 154 17.55 -12.40 1.47
N GLN A 155 18.43 -12.06 0.54
CA GLN A 155 19.77 -12.65 0.45
C GLN A 155 20.71 -12.09 1.54
N THR A 156 20.38 -12.35 2.81
CA THR A 156 21.05 -11.84 4.03
C THR A 156 22.53 -12.19 4.12
N ASN A 157 23.00 -13.18 3.33
CA ASN A 157 24.36 -13.70 3.46
C ASN A 157 25.27 -13.57 2.23
N ARG A 158 24.78 -13.32 0.99
CA ARG A 158 25.66 -13.37 -0.21
C ARG A 158 25.10 -12.63 -1.43
N LYS A 159 25.72 -11.48 -1.76
CA LYS A 159 26.23 -11.03 -3.10
C LYS A 159 26.27 -9.50 -3.14
N GLU A 160 27.40 -8.95 -3.60
CA GLU A 160 27.44 -7.54 -4.05
C GLU A 160 26.32 -7.32 -5.09
N GLY A 161 25.53 -6.26 -4.91
CA GLY A 161 24.48 -5.89 -5.85
C GLY A 161 23.06 -6.42 -5.59
N HIS A 162 22.77 -7.03 -4.43
CA HIS A 162 21.39 -7.37 -4.01
C HIS A 162 20.83 -6.41 -2.94
N GLU A 163 19.58 -5.96 -3.10
CA GLU A 163 18.87 -5.11 -2.15
C GLU A 163 17.58 -5.75 -1.64
N ASN A 164 17.36 -5.73 -0.32
CA ASN A 164 16.08 -6.12 0.27
C ASN A 164 15.24 -4.86 0.50
N TRP A 165 13.95 -4.93 0.20
CA TRP A 165 13.02 -3.80 0.37
C TRP A 165 11.79 -4.23 1.15
N LEU A 166 11.54 -3.56 2.27
CA LEU A 166 10.26 -3.61 2.98
C LEU A 166 9.29 -2.62 2.32
N LEU A 167 8.21 -3.12 1.74
CA LEU A 167 7.12 -2.33 1.16
C LEU A 167 5.94 -2.29 2.13
N ALA A 168 5.39 -1.10 2.35
CA ALA A 168 4.11 -0.96 3.03
C ALA A 168 3.25 0.11 2.34
N LEU A 169 2.33 -0.33 1.50
CA LEU A 169 1.48 0.56 0.71
C LEU A 169 0.14 0.77 1.42
N ASP A 170 -0.05 1.94 2.04
CA ASP A 170 -1.34 2.34 2.63
C ASP A 170 -1.84 1.40 3.75
N THR A 171 -0.92 0.94 4.62
CA THR A 171 -1.23 -0.08 5.64
C THR A 171 -0.73 0.23 7.06
N LEU A 172 0.41 0.93 7.21
CA LEU A 172 1.15 0.95 8.48
C LEU A 172 0.39 1.65 9.61
N TYR A 173 -0.40 2.66 9.28
CA TYR A 173 -1.23 3.35 10.26
C TYR A 173 -2.25 2.42 10.95
N HIS A 174 -2.56 1.23 10.40
CA HIS A 174 -3.42 0.23 11.03
C HIS A 174 -2.70 -0.73 12.01
N PHE A 175 -1.36 -0.73 12.05
CA PHE A 175 -0.57 -1.76 12.75
C PHE A 175 -0.70 -1.66 14.27
N LYS A 176 -0.75 -2.81 14.96
CA LYS A 176 -1.00 -2.89 16.41
C LYS A 176 0.09 -3.70 17.13
N PRO A 177 0.69 -3.18 18.21
CA PRO A 177 0.39 -1.92 18.87
C PRO A 177 0.94 -0.70 18.13
N ALA A 178 1.97 -0.88 17.30
CA ALA A 178 2.61 0.18 16.52
C ALA A 178 3.27 -0.39 15.26
N LYS A 179 3.58 0.47 14.29
CA LYS A 179 4.26 0.11 13.03
C LYS A 179 5.78 -0.11 13.14
N TRP A 180 6.41 0.45 14.16
CA TRP A 180 7.88 0.51 14.26
C TRP A 180 8.60 -0.84 14.40
N PRO A 181 8.10 -1.83 15.20
CA PRO A 181 8.83 -3.08 15.41
C PRO A 181 9.14 -3.88 14.14
N VAL A 182 8.22 -3.89 13.16
CA VAL A 182 8.46 -4.60 11.90
C VAL A 182 9.47 -3.87 11.01
N ILE A 183 9.51 -2.53 11.07
CA ILE A 183 10.50 -1.71 10.35
C ILE A 183 11.89 -1.93 10.96
N GLU A 184 11.98 -1.98 12.29
CA GLU A 184 13.21 -2.30 13.01
C GLU A 184 13.73 -3.70 12.66
N TYR A 185 12.85 -4.71 12.70
CA TYR A 185 13.19 -6.07 12.27
C TYR A 185 13.70 -6.09 10.82
N ALA A 186 13.04 -5.40 9.90
CA ALA A 186 13.48 -5.37 8.51
C ALA A 186 14.86 -4.72 8.34
N LYS A 187 15.16 -3.63 9.06
CA LYS A 187 16.48 -3.01 9.02
C LYS A 187 17.57 -3.90 9.61
N ARG A 188 17.28 -4.56 10.74
CA ARG A 188 18.26 -5.30 11.55
C ARG A 188 18.48 -6.73 11.06
N ASP A 189 17.39 -7.46 10.82
CA ASP A 189 17.42 -8.90 10.56
C ASP A 189 17.35 -9.22 9.05
N LEU A 190 16.74 -8.35 8.24
CA LEU A 190 16.66 -8.54 6.78
C LEU A 190 17.64 -7.65 6.00
N ASP A 191 18.36 -6.75 6.67
CA ASP A 191 19.18 -5.71 6.03
C ASP A 191 18.45 -5.01 4.86
N ALA A 192 17.22 -4.58 5.14
CA ALA A 192 16.32 -4.02 4.14
C ALA A 192 16.28 -2.48 4.16
N SER A 193 16.23 -1.91 2.95
CA SER A 193 15.68 -0.57 2.73
C SER A 193 14.17 -0.59 2.99
N PHE A 194 13.59 0.57 3.26
CA PHE A 194 12.16 0.74 3.54
C PHE A 194 11.51 1.66 2.51
N MET A 195 10.33 1.29 2.03
CA MET A 195 9.49 2.12 1.17
C MET A 195 8.01 2.00 1.55
N ALA A 196 7.31 3.13 1.58
CA ALA A 196 5.90 3.16 1.94
C ALA A 196 5.15 4.31 1.31
N TYR A 197 3.83 4.15 1.25
CA TYR A 197 2.90 5.27 1.34
C TYR A 197 2.23 5.19 2.71
N ASP A 198 2.29 6.26 3.49
CA ASP A 198 1.75 6.31 4.85
C ASP A 198 1.19 7.69 5.19
N LEU A 199 0.41 7.76 6.28
CA LEU A 199 -0.20 8.99 6.76
C LEU A 199 0.68 9.65 7.83
N CYS A 200 0.91 10.95 7.68
CA CYS A 200 1.51 11.80 8.68
C CYS A 200 0.53 12.90 9.11
N ILE A 201 0.75 13.51 10.28
CA ILE A 201 0.01 14.70 10.72
C ILE A 201 0.85 15.97 10.55
N ALA A 202 0.19 17.13 10.46
CA ALA A 202 0.88 18.42 10.42
C ALA A 202 1.56 18.75 11.77
N ASP A 203 2.66 19.49 11.72
CA ASP A 203 3.50 19.80 12.89
C ASP A 203 2.81 20.77 13.87
N ASN A 204 1.90 21.60 13.37
CA ASN A 204 1.30 22.73 14.08
C ASN A 204 -0.21 22.58 14.33
N LEU A 205 -0.66 21.35 14.62
CA LEU A 205 -2.06 21.11 14.94
C LEU A 205 -2.44 21.73 16.30
N SER A 206 -3.55 22.48 16.31
CA SER A 206 -4.19 22.87 17.56
C SER A 206 -4.67 21.62 18.33
N LEU A 207 -4.83 21.74 19.65
CA LEU A 207 -5.34 20.66 20.48
C LEU A 207 -6.70 20.14 19.98
N TRP A 208 -7.57 21.04 19.50
CA TRP A 208 -8.86 20.68 18.92
C TRP A 208 -8.72 19.85 17.64
N HIS A 209 -7.86 20.24 16.71
CA HIS A 209 -7.63 19.47 15.49
C HIS A 209 -6.99 18.11 15.80
N ARG A 210 -6.09 18.04 16.78
CA ARG A 210 -5.50 16.79 17.25
C ARG A 210 -6.56 15.85 17.84
N LEU A 211 -7.54 16.37 18.59
CA LEU A 211 -8.67 15.59 19.10
C LEU A 211 -9.57 15.07 17.96
N ILE A 212 -9.82 15.89 16.93
CA ILE A 212 -10.58 15.47 15.73
C ILE A 212 -9.87 14.31 15.02
N ILE A 213 -8.57 14.42 14.77
CA ILE A 213 -7.80 13.35 14.13
C ILE A 213 -7.78 12.10 15.00
N ARG A 214 -7.62 12.24 16.32
CA ARG A 214 -7.68 11.09 17.24
C ARG A 214 -9.02 10.37 17.19
N PHE A 215 -10.13 11.11 17.08
CA PHE A 215 -11.45 10.54 16.91
C PHE A 215 -11.59 9.83 15.55
N MET A 216 -11.08 10.42 14.45
CA MET A 216 -11.07 9.78 13.14
C MET A 216 -10.22 8.50 13.12
N ALA A 217 -9.04 8.53 13.73
CA ALA A 217 -8.16 7.37 13.87
C ALA A 217 -8.86 6.23 14.62
N PHE A 218 -9.58 6.54 15.71
CA PHE A 218 -10.39 5.58 16.45
C PHE A 218 -11.48 4.93 15.57
N LEU A 219 -12.25 5.73 14.82
CA LEU A 219 -13.27 5.20 13.89
C LEU A 219 -12.67 4.35 12.77
N GLY A 220 -11.47 4.69 12.31
CA GLY A 220 -10.70 3.91 11.33
C GLY A 220 -9.95 2.71 11.91
N HIS A 221 -10.15 2.40 13.20
CA HIS A 221 -9.41 1.36 13.94
C HIS A 221 -7.89 1.46 13.83
N SER A 222 -7.38 2.69 13.65
CA SER A 222 -5.98 3.02 13.51
C SER A 222 -5.43 3.53 14.84
N PRO A 223 -4.44 2.86 15.46
CA PRO A 223 -3.84 3.34 16.70
C PRO A 223 -3.22 4.73 16.52
N PHE A 224 -3.62 5.68 17.38
CA PHE A 224 -3.16 7.07 17.27
C PHE A 224 -1.63 7.22 17.42
N ILE A 225 -0.95 6.25 18.03
CA ILE A 225 0.52 6.23 18.13
C ILE A 225 1.22 6.15 16.75
N ASN A 226 0.53 5.67 15.72
CA ASN A 226 1.07 5.62 14.36
C ASN A 226 0.93 6.95 13.60
N TRP A 227 0.15 7.90 14.13
CA TRP A 227 -0.09 9.22 13.54
C TRP A 227 0.94 10.21 14.05
N VAL A 228 2.10 10.19 13.40
CA VAL A 228 3.26 11.02 13.70
C VAL A 228 3.42 12.13 12.67
N THR A 229 4.13 13.19 13.03
CA THR A 229 4.56 14.22 12.08
C THR A 229 5.60 13.67 11.11
N VAL A 230 5.86 14.41 10.03
CA VAL A 230 6.91 14.05 9.05
C VAL A 230 8.28 13.99 9.72
N GLU A 231 8.57 14.94 10.61
CA GLU A 231 9.85 14.98 11.31
C GLU A 231 9.97 13.87 12.35
N GLU A 232 8.93 13.60 13.15
CA GLU A 232 8.93 12.44 14.05
C GLU A 232 9.10 11.12 13.29
N TYR A 233 8.49 10.97 12.11
CA TYR A 233 8.69 9.78 11.27
C TYR A 233 10.18 9.64 10.89
N ARG A 234 10.79 10.74 10.43
CA ARG A 234 12.20 10.78 10.06
C ARG A 234 13.10 10.43 11.23
N GLU A 235 12.88 11.02 12.41
CA GLU A 235 13.64 10.70 13.61
C GLU A 235 13.52 9.23 13.99
N ARG A 236 12.32 8.64 13.93
CA ARG A 236 12.14 7.20 14.20
C ARG A 236 12.91 6.31 13.24
N LEU A 237 12.97 6.66 11.95
CA LEU A 237 13.78 5.92 10.98
C LEU A 237 15.28 6.06 11.26
N VAL A 238 15.74 7.24 11.68
CA VAL A 238 17.12 7.45 12.12
C VAL A 238 17.45 6.63 13.36
N GLU A 239 16.57 6.63 14.37
CA GLU A 239 16.71 5.80 15.58
C GLU A 239 16.80 4.31 15.26
N ILE A 240 16.05 3.83 14.27
CA ILE A 240 16.10 2.43 13.79
C ILE A 240 17.44 2.12 13.08
N GLY A 241 18.18 3.13 12.62
CA GLY A 241 19.50 2.97 12.00
C GLY A 241 19.56 3.26 10.51
N TYR A 242 18.57 3.95 9.93
CA TYR A 242 18.68 4.50 8.58
C TYR A 242 19.45 5.84 8.60
N ALA A 243 20.34 6.05 7.63
CA ALA A 243 21.08 7.30 7.52
C ALA A 243 20.15 8.46 7.12
N ARG A 244 20.25 9.61 7.79
CA ARG A 244 19.31 10.74 7.63
C ARG A 244 19.24 11.23 6.18
N GLU A 245 20.38 11.34 5.53
CA GLU A 245 20.56 11.77 4.14
C GLU A 245 20.01 10.77 3.12
N LYS A 246 19.77 9.52 3.55
CA LYS A 246 19.16 8.46 2.74
C LYS A 246 17.65 8.34 2.95
N ILE A 247 17.05 9.20 3.79
CA ILE A 247 15.61 9.24 4.04
C ILE A 247 14.96 10.34 3.20
N GLU A 248 14.06 9.94 2.32
CA GLU A 248 13.22 10.82 1.52
C GLU A 248 11.77 10.70 1.99
N ILE A 249 11.13 11.83 2.28
CA ILE A 249 9.70 11.88 2.63
C ILE A 249 9.06 12.95 1.76
N ARG A 250 8.18 12.53 0.86
CA ARG A 250 7.53 13.39 -0.14
C ARG A 250 6.04 13.46 0.11
N ASP A 251 5.54 14.63 0.46
CA ASP A 251 4.11 14.90 0.58
C ASP A 251 3.46 14.92 -0.82
N ILE A 252 2.49 14.04 -1.04
CA ILE A 252 1.73 13.94 -2.29
C ILE A 252 0.22 14.17 -2.06
N SER A 253 -0.16 14.76 -0.93
CA SER A 253 -1.56 14.93 -0.50
C SER A 253 -2.45 15.60 -1.56
N GLU A 254 -1.89 16.55 -2.32
CA GLU A 254 -2.59 17.24 -3.40
C GLU A 254 -3.08 16.31 -4.52
N HIS A 255 -2.38 15.20 -4.74
CA HIS A 255 -2.66 14.21 -5.77
C HIS A 255 -3.39 12.98 -5.22
N VAL A 256 -3.76 12.97 -3.93
CA VAL A 256 -4.39 11.81 -3.28
C VAL A 256 -5.79 12.15 -2.76
N PHE A 257 -5.92 12.99 -1.73
CA PHE A 257 -7.14 13.02 -0.92
C PHE A 257 -8.36 13.62 -1.63
N ARG A 258 -8.26 14.85 -2.18
CA ARG A 258 -9.39 15.48 -2.88
C ARG A 258 -9.75 14.75 -4.18
N PRO A 259 -8.78 14.29 -5.01
CA PRO A 259 -9.09 13.46 -6.16
C PRO A 259 -9.83 12.16 -5.79
N LEU A 260 -9.38 11.44 -4.75
CA LEU A 260 -10.06 10.25 -4.24
C LEU A 260 -11.50 10.57 -3.80
N ALA A 261 -11.69 11.65 -3.01
CA ALA A 261 -13.03 12.07 -2.58
C ALA A 261 -13.95 12.39 -3.78
N ARG A 262 -13.41 13.00 -4.84
CA ARG A 262 -14.15 13.28 -6.08
C ARG A 262 -14.53 11.99 -6.81
N PHE A 263 -13.60 11.03 -6.93
CA PHE A 263 -13.90 9.72 -7.51
C PHE A 263 -15.02 9.02 -6.74
N MET A 264 -14.93 8.97 -5.40
CA MET A 264 -15.92 8.31 -4.55
C MET A 264 -17.31 8.95 -4.67
N ARG A 265 -17.41 10.29 -4.75
CA ARG A 265 -18.68 10.98 -5.03
C ARG A 265 -19.28 10.58 -6.37
N ARG A 266 -18.47 10.63 -7.44
CA ARG A 266 -18.90 10.24 -8.78
C ARG A 266 -19.38 8.79 -8.80
N ARG A 267 -18.66 7.89 -8.12
CA ARG A 267 -19.04 6.47 -8.00
C ARG A 267 -20.33 6.28 -7.22
N GLU A 268 -20.52 6.98 -6.09
CA GLU A 268 -21.77 6.90 -5.32
C GLU A 268 -22.95 7.38 -6.15
N SER A 269 -22.86 8.55 -6.79
CA SER A 269 -23.94 9.07 -7.64
C SER A 269 -24.26 8.14 -8.82
N ALA A 270 -23.26 7.50 -9.42
CA ALA A 270 -23.47 6.53 -10.49
C ALA A 270 -24.16 5.26 -10.00
N LEU A 271 -23.82 4.75 -8.82
CA LEU A 271 -24.43 3.56 -8.23
C LEU A 271 -25.85 3.82 -7.71
N GLU A 272 -26.11 5.03 -7.20
CA GLU A 272 -27.40 5.42 -6.64
C GLU A 272 -28.52 5.34 -7.70
N PHE A 273 -28.20 5.61 -8.97
CA PHE A 273 -29.11 5.39 -10.09
C PHE A 273 -29.61 3.94 -10.21
N TYR A 274 -28.79 2.97 -9.80
CA TYR A 274 -29.12 1.55 -9.77
C TYR A 274 -29.60 1.05 -8.41
N GLY A 275 -29.82 1.95 -7.43
CA GLY A 275 -30.19 1.57 -6.06
C GLY A 275 -29.06 0.86 -5.30
N ILE A 276 -27.81 1.07 -5.72
CA ILE A 276 -26.60 0.53 -5.09
C ILE A 276 -25.84 1.68 -4.42
N SER A 277 -25.12 1.39 -3.34
CA SER A 277 -24.24 2.36 -2.67
C SER A 277 -22.84 1.77 -2.54
N ILE A 278 -21.81 2.62 -2.53
CA ILE A 278 -20.44 2.27 -2.11
C ILE A 278 -20.37 1.90 -0.62
N GLY A 279 -21.49 1.93 0.10
CA GLY A 279 -21.61 1.42 1.46
C GLY A 279 -20.81 2.25 2.46
N ARG A 280 -20.08 1.58 3.35
CA ARG A 280 -19.26 2.23 4.39
C ARG A 280 -18.23 3.22 3.85
N PHE A 281 -17.79 3.06 2.60
CA PHE A 281 -16.83 3.98 1.98
C PHE A 281 -17.38 5.40 1.83
N ARG A 282 -18.70 5.59 1.80
CA ARG A 282 -19.32 6.92 1.70
C ARG A 282 -18.86 7.87 2.83
N HIS A 283 -18.58 7.33 4.01
CA HIS A 283 -18.12 8.11 5.16
C HIS A 283 -16.73 8.70 4.94
N GLY A 284 -15.90 8.07 4.10
CA GLY A 284 -14.58 8.57 3.73
C GLY A 284 -14.61 9.82 2.85
N ILE A 285 -15.71 10.09 2.12
CA ILE A 285 -15.78 11.21 1.16
C ILE A 285 -15.52 12.56 1.82
N ALA A 286 -16.26 12.86 2.90
CA ALA A 286 -16.14 14.12 3.60
C ALA A 286 -14.80 14.23 4.33
N MET A 287 -14.31 13.10 4.87
CA MET A 287 -13.02 12.99 5.55
C MET A 287 -11.85 13.31 4.61
N PHE A 288 -11.74 12.62 3.48
CA PHE A 288 -10.65 12.85 2.51
C PHE A 288 -10.71 14.27 1.91
N ASP A 289 -11.92 14.80 1.66
CA ASP A 289 -12.07 16.18 1.21
C ASP A 289 -11.62 17.20 2.27
N TRP A 290 -11.88 16.92 3.55
CA TRP A 290 -11.41 17.73 4.66
C TRP A 290 -9.90 17.63 4.85
N TRP A 291 -9.29 16.43 4.77
CA TRP A 291 -7.83 16.25 4.81
C TRP A 291 -7.15 17.09 3.73
N GLY A 292 -7.60 16.98 2.49
CA GLY A 292 -6.99 17.72 1.39
C GLY A 292 -7.26 19.23 1.39
N ARG A 293 -8.27 19.73 2.12
CA ARG A 293 -8.50 21.18 2.29
C ARG A 293 -7.72 21.76 3.47
N SER A 294 -7.69 21.04 4.59
CA SER A 294 -7.06 21.49 5.83
C SER A 294 -5.54 21.28 5.86
N GLN A 295 -5.05 20.30 5.10
CA GLN A 295 -3.64 19.87 5.11
C GLN A 295 -3.15 19.40 6.49
N PHE A 296 -4.08 19.03 7.39
CA PHE A 296 -3.77 18.52 8.73
C PHE A 296 -3.29 17.07 8.74
N VAL A 297 -3.67 16.32 7.70
CA VAL A 297 -3.16 14.98 7.41
C VAL A 297 -2.42 15.07 6.09
N LYS A 298 -1.26 14.43 6.03
CA LYS A 298 -0.40 14.35 4.86
C LYS A 298 -0.32 12.91 4.39
N GLY A 299 -0.51 12.69 3.09
CA GLY A 299 -0.25 11.41 2.43
C GLY A 299 1.16 11.44 1.87
N CYS A 300 2.06 10.70 2.47
CA CYS A 300 3.49 10.79 2.17
C CYS A 300 4.01 9.51 1.54
N ILE A 301 4.83 9.64 0.51
CA ILE A 301 5.76 8.59 0.11
C ILE A 301 6.98 8.69 1.02
N ILE A 302 7.38 7.59 1.63
CA ILE A 302 8.51 7.51 2.55
C ILE A 302 9.47 6.46 2.01
N VAL A 303 10.73 6.82 1.85
CA VAL A 303 11.80 5.92 1.41
C VAL A 303 13.00 6.11 2.31
N ALA A 304 13.52 5.03 2.88
CA ALA A 304 14.76 5.01 3.65
C ALA A 304 15.68 3.93 3.08
N ARG A 305 16.78 4.36 2.46
CA ARG A 305 17.77 3.44 1.89
C ARG A 305 18.80 3.04 2.96
N LYS A 306 19.23 1.77 2.96
CA LYS A 306 20.38 1.32 3.76
C LYS A 306 21.68 1.96 3.26
#